data_AF-A0A353PS08-F1
#
_entry.id   AF-A0A353PS08-F1
#
_cell.length_a   1.000
_cell.length_b   1.000
_cell.length_c   1.000
_cell.angle_alpha   90.00
_cell.angle_beta   90.00
_cell.angle_gamma   90.00
#
_symmetry.space_group_name_H-M   'P 1'
#
loop_
_entity.id
_entity.type
_entity.pdbx_description
1 polymer ?
#
loop_
_entity_poly.entity_id
_entity_poly.type
_entity_poly.pdbx_seq_one_letter_code
_entity_poly.pdbx_strand_id
1 'polypeptide(L)'
;MIYGKVYDAGYNPVADAEIYLNGLIQGKSDENGSFSFQSLVLKKNSIQVLSKIHQPFSEDFSLEHQSQFLQIRLREMDEFIEEAKKAFKEKKDAEAETILLHAIQENPKFQPSYLFLAFIYYKNNESELLENLFVIAEEAGLKKQNFSDYLPLPMEKRYE
;
A
#
# COMPACT_ATOMS: atom_id res chain seq x y z
N MET A 1 11.27 -26.52 -4.17
CA MET A 1 11.08 -25.61 -3.04
C MET A 1 11.55 -24.22 -3.45
N ILE A 2 10.72 -23.20 -3.27
CA ILE A 2 11.10 -21.82 -3.55
C ILE A 2 11.45 -21.17 -2.22
N TYR A 3 12.53 -20.40 -2.23
CA TYR A 3 12.94 -19.55 -1.13
C TYR A 3 13.27 -18.18 -1.69
N GLY A 4 13.13 -17.15 -0.89
CA GLY A 4 13.43 -15.82 -1.37
C GLY A 4 13.48 -14.79 -0.28
N LYS A 5 13.83 -13.57 -0.69
CA LYS A 5 13.87 -12.41 0.18
C LYS A 5 13.26 -11.20 -0.48
N VAL A 6 12.54 -10.43 0.33
CA VAL A 6 11.90 -9.18 -0.04
C VAL A 6 12.64 -8.04 0.65
N TYR A 7 13.05 -7.05 -0.14
CA TYR A 7 13.74 -5.86 0.33
C TYR A 7 13.13 -4.60 -0.27
N ASP A 8 13.35 -3.48 0.39
CA ASP A 8 13.02 -2.17 -0.14
C ASP A 8 14.12 -1.60 -1.06
N ALA A 9 13.95 -0.34 -1.48
CA ALA A 9 14.95 0.36 -2.27
C ALA A 9 16.27 0.58 -1.51
N GLY A 10 16.23 0.70 -0.19
CA GLY A 10 17.38 0.87 0.70
C GLY A 10 18.07 -0.44 1.10
N TYR A 11 17.65 -1.59 0.57
CA TYR A 11 18.09 -2.94 0.97
C TYR A 11 17.70 -3.33 2.40
N ASN A 12 16.75 -2.65 3.02
CA ASN A 12 16.18 -3.11 4.27
C ASN A 12 15.19 -4.25 4.02
N PRO A 13 15.16 -5.27 4.90
CA PRO A 13 14.21 -6.37 4.77
C PRO A 13 12.77 -5.86 4.97
N VAL A 14 11.85 -6.35 4.13
CA VAL A 14 10.42 -6.03 4.26
C VAL A 14 9.70 -7.20 4.92
N ALA A 15 9.26 -7.00 6.15
CA ALA A 15 8.47 -7.97 6.92
C ALA A 15 6.98 -7.92 6.55
N ASP A 16 6.25 -9.00 6.85
CA ASP A 16 4.80 -9.14 6.67
C ASP A 16 4.29 -8.94 5.23
N ALA A 17 5.17 -8.97 4.22
CA ALA A 17 4.78 -8.88 2.83
C ALA A 17 4.06 -10.16 2.40
N GLU A 18 2.85 -10.02 1.87
CA GLU A 18 2.02 -11.14 1.42
C GLU A 18 2.57 -11.67 0.10
N ILE A 19 2.93 -12.95 0.08
CA ILE A 19 3.50 -13.62 -1.09
C ILE A 19 2.44 -14.51 -1.73
N TYR A 20 2.15 -14.25 -2.99
CA TYR A 20 1.23 -15.02 -3.82
C TYR A 20 1.98 -15.70 -4.95
N LEU A 21 1.66 -16.96 -5.20
CA LEU A 21 2.14 -17.72 -6.36
C LEU A 21 0.93 -18.11 -7.19
N ASN A 22 0.92 -17.70 -8.47
CA ASN A 22 -0.18 -17.96 -9.40
C ASN A 22 -1.54 -17.52 -8.84
N GLY A 23 -1.57 -16.38 -8.13
CA GLY A 23 -2.75 -15.82 -7.48
C GLY A 23 -3.15 -16.48 -6.15
N LEU A 24 -2.44 -17.52 -5.70
CA LEU A 24 -2.70 -18.21 -4.43
C LEU A 24 -1.73 -17.75 -3.34
N ILE A 25 -2.26 -17.34 -2.18
CA ILE A 25 -1.45 -16.96 -1.03
C ILE A 25 -0.58 -18.14 -0.56
N GLN A 26 0.72 -17.93 -0.50
CA GLN A 26 1.70 -18.92 -0.03
C GLN A 26 2.15 -18.63 1.41
N GLY A 27 2.14 -17.37 1.82
CA GLY A 27 2.56 -16.96 3.15
C GLY A 27 2.94 -15.49 3.21
N LYS A 28 3.69 -15.14 4.25
CA LYS A 28 4.23 -13.79 4.46
C LYS A 28 5.74 -13.85 4.65
N SER A 29 6.44 -12.76 4.31
CA SER A 29 7.83 -12.61 4.68
C SER A 29 8.00 -12.44 6.19
N ASP A 30 9.09 -12.98 6.74
CA ASP A 30 9.46 -12.82 8.14
C ASP A 30 10.16 -11.48 8.41
N GLU A 31 10.59 -11.27 9.66
CA GLU A 31 11.33 -10.07 10.11
C GLU A 31 12.63 -9.80 9.33
N ASN A 32 13.21 -10.83 8.69
CA ASN A 32 14.39 -10.72 7.86
C ASN A 32 14.05 -10.62 6.36
N GLY A 33 12.76 -10.39 6.04
CA GLY A 33 12.24 -10.34 4.68
C GLY A 33 12.23 -11.69 3.97
N SER A 34 12.48 -12.79 4.69
CA SER A 34 12.63 -14.12 4.09
C SER A 34 11.29 -14.82 3.93
N PHE A 35 11.14 -15.61 2.87
CA PHE A 35 9.99 -16.47 2.65
C PHE A 35 10.41 -17.79 2.04
N SER A 36 9.60 -18.83 2.25
CA SER A 36 9.76 -20.12 1.57
C SER A 36 8.44 -20.85 1.45
N PHE A 37 8.29 -21.64 0.39
CA PHE A 37 7.12 -22.50 0.18
C PHE A 37 7.44 -23.66 -0.78
N GLN A 38 6.62 -24.70 -0.70
CA GLN A 38 6.68 -25.82 -1.64
C GLN A 38 5.86 -25.47 -2.89
N SER A 39 6.53 -25.43 -4.04
CA SER A 39 5.86 -25.27 -5.34
C SER A 39 5.70 -26.63 -6.01
N LEU A 40 4.45 -27.03 -6.25
CA LEU A 40 4.11 -28.19 -7.08
C LEU A 40 4.08 -27.71 -8.54
N VAL A 41 5.08 -28.17 -9.31
CA VAL A 41 5.63 -27.56 -10.53
C VAL A 41 4.60 -27.17 -11.60
N LEU A 42 4.58 -25.88 -11.96
CA LEU A 42 4.27 -25.37 -13.30
C LEU A 42 5.56 -24.79 -13.90
N LYS A 43 5.81 -25.00 -15.20
CA LYS A 43 7.02 -24.44 -15.87
C LYS A 43 7.01 -22.91 -15.91
N LYS A 44 5.82 -22.30 -15.96
CA LYS A 44 5.61 -20.86 -15.92
C LYS A 44 4.82 -20.53 -14.66
N ASN A 45 5.30 -19.57 -13.89
CA ASN A 45 4.67 -19.11 -12.67
C ASN A 45 4.63 -17.58 -12.67
N SER A 46 3.66 -17.03 -11.95
CA SER A 46 3.58 -15.61 -11.63
C SER A 46 3.76 -15.46 -10.13
N ILE A 47 4.64 -14.57 -9.69
CA ILE A 47 4.78 -14.19 -8.29
C ILE A 47 4.23 -12.79 -8.11
N GLN A 48 3.44 -12.61 -7.05
CA GLN A 48 2.99 -11.29 -6.59
C GLN A 48 3.39 -11.10 -5.15
N VAL A 49 3.89 -9.90 -4.83
CA VAL A 49 4.26 -9.49 -3.48
C VAL A 49 3.54 -8.20 -3.16
N LEU A 50 2.74 -8.23 -2.09
CA LEU A 50 1.99 -7.08 -1.61
C LEU A 50 2.51 -6.67 -0.25
N SER A 51 2.78 -5.38 -0.06
CA SER A 51 3.01 -4.80 1.26
C SER A 51 2.05 -3.63 1.49
N LYS A 52 1.96 -3.18 2.74
CA LYS A 52 1.10 -2.06 3.13
C LYS A 52 1.64 -0.70 2.69
N ILE A 53 2.95 -0.59 2.46
CA ILE A 53 3.66 0.69 2.29
C ILE A 53 4.44 0.80 0.98
N HIS A 54 4.59 -0.31 0.25
CA HIS A 54 5.31 -0.37 -1.02
C HIS A 54 4.36 -0.62 -2.19
N GLN A 55 4.83 -0.33 -3.40
CA GLN A 55 4.12 -0.68 -4.62
C GLN A 55 4.00 -2.22 -4.74
N PRO A 56 2.83 -2.74 -5.13
CA PRO A 56 2.66 -4.13 -5.52
C PRO A 56 3.70 -4.56 -6.55
N PHE A 57 4.35 -5.67 -6.29
CA PHE A 57 5.26 -6.30 -7.24
C PHE A 57 4.59 -7.48 -7.90
N SER A 58 4.73 -7.62 -9.22
CA SER A 58 4.27 -8.78 -9.98
C SER A 58 5.27 -9.10 -11.08
N GLU A 59 5.70 -10.36 -11.17
CA GLU A 59 6.61 -10.83 -12.23
C GLU A 59 6.32 -12.28 -12.60
N ASP A 60 6.46 -12.59 -13.88
CA ASP A 60 6.39 -13.95 -14.39
C ASP A 60 7.79 -14.56 -14.47
N PHE A 61 7.94 -15.78 -13.98
CA PHE A 61 9.21 -16.50 -13.97
C PHE A 61 9.04 -17.97 -14.33
N SER A 62 10.12 -18.58 -14.80
CA SER A 62 10.15 -20.02 -15.08
C SER A 62 11.02 -20.75 -14.05
N LEU A 63 10.50 -21.87 -13.55
CA LEU A 63 11.26 -22.74 -12.65
C LEU A 63 12.26 -23.56 -13.47
N GLU A 64 13.54 -23.18 -13.41
CA GLU A 64 14.62 -23.90 -14.10
C GLU A 64 15.12 -25.11 -13.31
N HIS A 65 14.91 -25.11 -12.00
CA HIS A 65 15.43 -26.10 -11.07
C HIS A 65 14.37 -26.53 -10.05
N GLN A 66 14.63 -27.66 -9.37
CA GLN A 66 13.77 -28.14 -8.27
C GLN A 66 13.76 -27.17 -7.07
N SER A 67 14.78 -26.31 -6.98
CA SER A 67 14.91 -25.26 -5.97
C SER A 67 15.39 -23.95 -6.59
N GLN A 68 14.79 -22.82 -6.21
CA GLN A 68 15.16 -21.50 -6.74
C GLN A 68 15.12 -20.44 -5.64
N PHE A 69 16.13 -19.55 -5.65
CA PHE A 69 16.17 -18.32 -4.85
C PHE A 69 15.50 -17.19 -5.64
N LEU A 70 14.58 -16.46 -5.02
CA LEU A 70 14.00 -15.24 -5.58
C LEU A 70 14.41 -14.03 -4.74
N GLN A 71 15.00 -13.01 -5.37
CA GLN A 71 15.28 -11.74 -4.72
C GLN A 71 14.34 -10.68 -5.28
N ILE A 72 13.48 -10.14 -4.42
CA ILE A 72 12.42 -9.22 -4.81
C ILE A 72 12.70 -7.86 -4.17
N ARG A 73 12.67 -6.81 -4.98
CA ARG A 73 12.86 -5.42 -4.55
C ARG A 73 11.56 -4.65 -4.73
N LEU A 74 11.01 -4.17 -3.63
CA LEU A 74 9.80 -3.33 -3.64
C LEU A 74 10.18 -1.86 -3.78
N ARG A 75 9.29 -1.10 -4.43
CA ARG A 75 9.42 0.35 -4.59
C ARG A 75 8.64 1.08 -3.51
N GLU A 76 9.24 2.12 -2.95
CA GLU A 76 8.61 2.96 -1.93
C GLU A 76 7.42 3.74 -2.51
N MET A 77 6.40 3.94 -1.69
CA MET A 77 5.27 4.82 -2.01
C MET A 77 5.31 6.14 -1.24
N ASP A 78 6.22 6.28 -0.27
CA ASP A 78 6.38 7.49 0.53
C ASP A 78 6.76 8.72 -0.33
N GLU A 79 7.36 8.52 -1.50
CA GLU A 79 7.64 9.59 -2.47
C GLU A 79 6.35 10.34 -2.87
N PHE A 80 5.23 9.64 -3.08
CA PHE A 80 3.94 10.27 -3.36
C PHE A 80 3.47 11.15 -2.19
N ILE A 81 3.72 10.72 -0.95
CA ILE A 81 3.35 11.49 0.24
C ILE A 81 4.20 12.76 0.35
N GLU A 82 5.50 12.66 0.10
CA GLU A 82 6.39 13.83 0.13
C GLU A 82 6.09 14.83 -0.99
N GLU A 83 5.78 14.35 -2.20
CA GLU A 83 5.34 15.19 -3.32
C GLU A 83 4.01 15.88 -3.03
N ALA A 84 3.01 15.14 -2.52
CA ALA A 84 1.73 15.72 -2.11
C ALA A 84 1.90 16.75 -1.00
N LYS A 85 2.79 16.50 -0.01
CA LYS A 85 3.09 17.46 1.07
C LYS A 85 3.68 18.75 0.50
N LYS A 86 4.56 18.63 -0.49
CA LYS A 86 5.15 19.80 -1.17
C LYS A 86 4.08 20.59 -1.92
N ALA A 87 3.27 19.94 -2.75
CA ALA A 87 2.17 20.59 -3.48
C ALA A 87 1.18 21.28 -2.53
N PHE A 88 0.80 20.61 -1.44
CA PHE A 88 -0.08 21.18 -0.43
C PHE A 88 0.53 22.41 0.28
N LYS A 89 1.84 22.38 0.62
CA LYS A 89 2.54 23.56 1.16
C LYS A 89 2.58 24.73 0.18
N GLU A 90 2.63 24.44 -1.11
CA GLU A 90 2.55 25.42 -2.19
C GLU A 90 1.11 25.89 -2.48
N LYS A 91 0.12 25.48 -1.66
CA LYS A 91 -1.32 25.76 -1.81
C LYS A 91 -1.93 25.20 -3.11
N LYS A 92 -1.34 24.13 -3.64
CA LYS A 92 -1.82 23.41 -4.83
C LYS A 92 -2.58 22.16 -4.42
N ASP A 93 -3.70 22.36 -3.72
CA ASP A 93 -4.47 21.27 -3.11
C ASP A 93 -4.96 20.25 -4.17
N ALA A 94 -5.33 20.69 -5.37
CA ALA A 94 -5.73 19.80 -6.49
C ALA A 94 -4.57 18.95 -7.05
N GLU A 95 -3.35 19.48 -7.04
CA GLU A 95 -2.15 18.71 -7.44
C GLU A 95 -1.85 17.65 -6.37
N ALA A 96 -1.89 18.03 -5.09
CA ALA A 96 -1.73 17.10 -3.98
C ALA A 96 -2.78 15.98 -4.02
N GLU A 97 -4.05 16.32 -4.27
CA GLU A 97 -5.12 15.34 -4.44
C GLU A 97 -4.83 14.35 -5.57
N THR A 98 -4.44 14.86 -6.75
CA THR A 98 -4.11 14.01 -7.91
C THR A 98 -2.99 13.01 -7.59
N ILE A 99 -1.94 13.46 -6.91
CA ILE A 99 -0.82 12.61 -6.48
C ILE A 99 -1.31 11.50 -5.54
N LEU A 100 -2.13 11.85 -4.55
CA LEU A 100 -2.61 10.90 -3.55
C LEU A 100 -3.60 9.88 -4.14
N LEU A 101 -4.48 10.31 -5.05
CA LEU A 101 -5.37 9.41 -5.78
C LEU A 101 -4.59 8.43 -6.66
N HIS A 102 -3.53 8.89 -7.32
CA HIS A 102 -2.64 8.02 -8.07
C HIS A 102 -1.96 6.99 -7.16
N ALA A 103 -1.48 7.39 -5.98
CA ALA A 103 -0.91 6.45 -5.01
C ALA A 103 -1.93 5.40 -4.54
N ILE A 104 -3.21 5.74 -4.38
CA ILE A 104 -4.28 4.77 -4.07
C ILE A 104 -4.50 3.80 -5.23
N GLN A 105 -4.46 4.28 -6.48
CA GLN A 105 -4.57 3.41 -7.66
C GLN A 105 -3.42 2.40 -7.73
N GLU A 106 -2.20 2.83 -7.44
CA GLU A 106 -1.01 1.97 -7.42
C GLU A 106 -1.08 0.93 -6.28
N ASN A 107 -1.56 1.33 -5.11
CA ASN A 107 -1.78 0.42 -3.99
C ASN A 107 -3.00 0.83 -3.15
N PRO A 108 -4.15 0.17 -3.34
CA PRO A 108 -5.36 0.47 -2.58
C PRO A 108 -5.23 0.25 -1.06
N LYS A 109 -4.22 -0.52 -0.60
CA LYS A 109 -3.94 -0.70 0.82
C LYS A 109 -2.97 0.33 1.40
N PHE A 110 -2.52 1.31 0.60
CA PHE A 110 -1.60 2.35 1.06
C PHE A 110 -2.32 3.43 1.88
N GLN A 111 -2.49 3.13 3.17
CA GLN A 111 -3.23 3.96 4.11
C GLN A 111 -2.79 5.44 4.20
N PRO A 112 -1.49 5.81 4.10
CA PRO A 112 -1.06 7.21 4.17
C PRO A 112 -1.78 8.14 3.18
N SER A 113 -2.09 7.66 1.97
CA SER A 113 -2.78 8.49 0.97
C SER A 113 -4.22 8.84 1.37
N TYR A 114 -4.95 7.88 1.93
CA TYR A 114 -6.29 8.11 2.45
C TYR A 114 -6.30 9.10 3.61
N LEU A 115 -5.35 8.96 4.54
CA LEU A 115 -5.21 9.89 5.67
C LEU A 115 -4.97 11.32 5.22
N PHE A 116 -4.10 11.50 4.22
CA PHE A 116 -3.77 12.84 3.75
C PHE A 116 -4.88 13.45 2.89
N LEU A 117 -5.54 12.67 2.02
CA LEU A 117 -6.73 13.12 1.29
C LEU A 117 -7.85 13.53 2.25
N ALA A 118 -8.10 12.71 3.30
CA ALA A 118 -9.11 13.04 4.30
C ALA A 118 -8.82 14.39 4.97
N PHE A 119 -7.55 14.71 5.25
CA PHE A 119 -7.15 16.02 5.77
C PHE A 119 -7.41 17.16 4.79
N ILE A 120 -7.10 16.97 3.50
CA ILE A 120 -7.33 17.98 2.46
C ILE A 120 -8.84 18.25 2.32
N TYR A 121 -9.64 17.20 2.15
CA TYR A 121 -11.10 17.32 2.00
C TYR A 121 -11.74 17.94 3.23
N TYR A 122 -11.29 17.56 4.42
CA TYR A 122 -11.77 18.15 5.67
C TYR A 122 -11.48 19.65 5.74
N LYS A 123 -10.24 20.08 5.46
CA LYS A 123 -9.84 21.50 5.45
C LYS A 123 -10.65 22.32 4.43
N ASN A 124 -10.97 21.73 3.30
CA ASN A 124 -11.69 22.39 2.20
C ASN A 124 -13.22 22.33 2.35
N ASN A 125 -13.74 21.67 3.39
CA ASN A 125 -15.17 21.41 3.63
C ASN A 125 -15.83 20.55 2.54
N GLU A 126 -15.06 19.67 1.90
CA GLU A 126 -15.51 18.77 0.83
C GLU A 126 -16.10 17.48 1.42
N SER A 127 -17.21 17.63 2.15
CA SER A 127 -17.80 16.55 2.97
C SER A 127 -18.22 15.32 2.15
N GLU A 128 -18.74 15.52 0.94
CA GLU A 128 -19.12 14.40 0.05
C GLU A 128 -17.91 13.59 -0.42
N LEU A 129 -16.80 14.26 -0.78
CA LEU A 129 -15.54 13.59 -1.15
C LEU A 129 -14.95 12.82 0.04
N LEU A 130 -15.02 13.41 1.24
CA LEU A 130 -14.57 12.77 2.47
C LEU A 130 -15.36 11.50 2.80
N GLU A 131 -16.69 11.54 2.69
CA GLU A 131 -17.55 10.37 2.91
C GLU A 131 -17.25 9.26 1.89
N ASN A 132 -17.16 9.59 0.61
CA ASN A 132 -16.81 8.65 -0.45
C ASN A 132 -15.43 8.02 -0.23
N LEU A 133 -14.44 8.82 0.20
CA LEU A 133 -13.10 8.33 0.51
C LEU A 133 -13.11 7.26 1.62
N PHE A 134 -13.96 7.42 2.64
CA PHE A 134 -14.08 6.42 3.70
C PHE A 134 -14.69 5.11 3.22
N VAL A 135 -15.67 5.16 2.31
CA VAL A 135 -16.24 3.97 1.68
C VAL A 135 -15.16 3.22 0.89
N ILE A 136 -14.40 3.94 0.06
CA ILE A 136 -13.31 3.35 -0.75
C ILE A 136 -12.22 2.74 0.16
N ALA A 137 -11.88 3.39 1.28
CA ALA A 137 -10.91 2.85 2.24
C ALA A 137 -11.40 1.55 2.88
N GLU A 138 -12.68 1.49 3.27
CA GLU A 138 -13.29 0.30 3.86
C GLU A 138 -13.35 -0.86 2.86
N GLU A 139 -13.71 -0.60 1.60
CA GLU A 139 -13.68 -1.58 0.50
C GLU A 139 -12.26 -2.12 0.24
N ALA A 140 -11.23 -1.28 0.41
CA ALA A 140 -9.84 -1.71 0.34
C ALA A 140 -9.37 -2.53 1.56
N GLY A 141 -10.26 -2.78 2.53
CA GLY A 141 -9.96 -3.51 3.76
C GLY A 141 -9.16 -2.70 4.77
N LEU A 142 -9.06 -1.38 4.59
CA LEU A 142 -8.47 -0.50 5.58
C LEU A 142 -9.46 -0.28 6.70
N LYS A 143 -9.04 -0.60 7.93
CA LYS A 143 -9.85 -0.29 9.09
C LYS A 143 -9.90 1.23 9.23
N LYS A 144 -11.10 1.74 9.54
CA LYS A 144 -11.30 3.09 10.07
C LYS A 144 -10.53 3.18 11.39
N GLN A 145 -9.22 3.42 11.32
CA GLN A 145 -8.49 3.93 12.48
C GLN A 145 -9.23 5.19 12.89
N ASN A 146 -9.35 5.46 14.18
CA ASN A 146 -10.06 6.64 14.67
C ASN A 146 -9.37 7.89 14.11
N PHE A 147 -9.81 8.34 12.93
CA PHE A 147 -9.35 9.56 12.28
C PHE A 147 -9.60 10.78 13.17
N SER A 148 -10.46 10.65 14.19
CA SER A 148 -10.65 11.60 15.29
C SER A 148 -9.38 11.91 16.09
N ASP A 149 -8.37 11.02 16.06
CA ASP A 149 -7.08 11.26 16.72
C ASP A 149 -6.15 12.15 15.87
N TYR A 150 -6.43 12.28 14.57
CA TYR A 150 -5.57 12.96 13.59
C TYR A 150 -6.25 14.15 12.89
N LEU A 151 -7.58 14.21 12.93
CA LEU A 151 -8.40 15.29 12.42
C LEU A 151 -9.23 15.85 13.58
N PRO A 152 -9.05 17.12 13.97
CA PRO A 152 -10.02 17.77 14.83
C PRO A 152 -11.29 17.96 14.00
N LEU A 153 -12.16 16.95 13.94
CA LEU A 153 -13.53 17.16 13.47
C LEU A 153 -14.11 18.29 14.33
N PRO A 154 -14.79 19.30 13.75
CA PRO A 154 -15.61 20.18 14.54
C PRO A 154 -16.71 19.24 15.01
N MET A 155 -16.66 18.84 16.27
CA MET A 155 -17.88 18.34 16.89
C MET A 155 -18.86 19.48 16.72
N GLU A 156 -19.79 19.34 15.77
CA GLU A 156 -20.99 20.15 15.75
C GLU A 156 -21.55 20.03 17.16
N LYS A 157 -21.35 21.08 17.94
CA LYS A 157 -22.12 21.31 19.13
C LYS A 157 -23.54 21.55 18.62
N ARG A 158 -24.28 20.46 18.40
CA ARG A 158 -25.72 20.47 18.54
C ARG A 158 -25.99 20.76 20.00
N TYR A 159 -26.20 22.02 20.30
CA TYR A 159 -27.03 22.41 21.43
C TYR A 159 -28.24 23.15 20.86
N GLU A 160 -29.37 22.55 21.18
CA GLU A 160 -30.79 22.92 21.05
C GLU A 160 -31.14 24.36 20.67
#